data_AF-A0A965V519-F1
#
_entry.id   AF-A0A965V519-F1
#
_cell.length_a   1.000
_cell.length_b   1.000
_cell.length_c   1.000
_cell.angle_alpha   90.00
_cell.angle_beta   90.00
_cell.angle_gamma   90.00
#
_symmetry.space_group_name_H-M   'P 1'
#
loop_
_entity.id
_entity.type
_entity.pdbx_description
1 polymer ?
#
loop_
_entity_poly.entity_id
_entity_poly.type
_entity_poly.pdbx_seq_one_letter_code
_entity_poly.pdbx_strand_id
1 'polypeptide(L)'
;MSSKNSESILGNHDWSKVREDFQKTAPYNFAVIDDFFNPSRAEEVRRAVLDDKSWQYKNWTSKELYNRNPKIEAIQELGRELKTHLGSVVEGLELVNHWAFLHQRNAGLETHSDNGEVTVNIWLTPNQFNLEPSTGGMVFFDVKRDPEMLIHEFNVVDWSEKYVSERTKGGTERVDYAFNRAVVFDSKTFHASDTMNFVASGADTYRLNMTLIFDRKEALNSRYKPYGLTAYDPYKSDSASNI
;
A
#
# COMPACT_ATOMS: atom_id res chain seq x y z
N MET A 1 -7.05 -1.41 35.56
CA MET A 1 -7.09 -0.12 34.84
C MET A 1 -8.06 -0.28 33.68
N SER A 2 -9.02 0.63 33.57
CA SER A 2 -10.20 0.54 32.70
C SER A 2 -9.84 0.19 31.25
N SER A 3 -10.39 -0.90 30.71
CA SER A 3 -10.38 -1.12 29.26
C SER A 3 -11.23 -0.03 28.64
N LYS A 4 -10.61 1.02 28.10
CA LYS A 4 -11.29 1.85 27.11
C LYS A 4 -11.72 0.88 26.01
N ASN A 5 -13.02 0.73 25.78
CA ASN A 5 -13.48 0.28 24.47
C ASN A 5 -12.92 1.31 23.49
N SER A 6 -11.81 0.99 22.83
CA SER A 6 -11.28 1.86 21.79
C SER A 6 -12.29 1.83 20.66
N GLU A 7 -12.81 3.00 20.31
CA GLU A 7 -13.59 3.18 19.10
C GLU A 7 -12.74 2.71 17.90
N SER A 8 -13.36 2.04 16.93
CA SER A 8 -12.68 1.49 15.75
C SER A 8 -11.88 2.58 15.04
N ILE A 9 -10.69 2.21 14.54
CA ILE A 9 -9.88 3.13 13.73
C ILE A 9 -10.51 3.39 12.36
N LEU A 10 -11.30 2.45 11.86
CA LEU A 10 -11.94 2.50 10.56
C LEU A 10 -13.23 3.34 10.62
N GLY A 11 -13.60 3.91 9.49
CA GLY A 11 -14.93 4.49 9.26
C GLY A 11 -16.01 3.40 9.19
N ASN A 12 -17.26 3.83 9.10
CA ASN A 12 -18.38 2.91 8.88
C ASN A 12 -18.50 2.58 7.38
N HIS A 13 -18.14 1.35 7.01
CA HIS A 13 -18.07 0.91 5.62
C HIS A 13 -18.99 -0.27 5.32
N ASP A 14 -19.53 -0.31 4.11
CA ASP A 14 -20.17 -1.52 3.58
C ASP A 14 -19.10 -2.52 3.10
N TRP A 15 -18.60 -3.30 4.04
CA TRP A 15 -17.58 -4.32 3.77
C TRP A 15 -18.05 -5.42 2.81
N SER A 16 -19.35 -5.66 2.68
CA SER A 16 -19.88 -6.60 1.69
C SER A 16 -19.69 -6.04 0.28
N LYS A 17 -20.01 -4.76 0.09
CA LYS A 17 -19.74 -4.06 -1.16
C LYS A 17 -18.25 -4.01 -1.50
N VAL A 18 -17.37 -3.75 -0.52
CA VAL A 18 -15.91 -3.78 -0.76
C VAL A 18 -15.46 -5.14 -1.31
N ARG A 19 -15.91 -6.24 -0.70
CA ARG A 19 -15.59 -7.60 -1.17
C ARG A 19 -16.16 -7.88 -2.57
N GLU A 20 -17.38 -7.40 -2.83
CA GLU A 20 -18.02 -7.55 -4.13
C GLU A 20 -17.29 -6.77 -5.23
N ASP A 21 -16.95 -5.50 -4.98
CA ASP A 21 -16.23 -4.65 -5.91
C ASP A 21 -14.85 -5.23 -6.25
N PHE A 22 -14.14 -5.76 -5.24
CA PHE A 22 -12.86 -6.47 -5.43
C PHE A 22 -12.97 -7.63 -6.42
N GLN A 23 -14.09 -8.37 -6.43
CA GLN A 23 -14.30 -9.47 -7.37
C GLN A 23 -14.77 -8.96 -8.74
N LYS A 24 -15.64 -7.95 -8.77
CA LYS A 24 -16.23 -7.40 -9.99
C LYS A 24 -15.24 -6.67 -10.88
N THR A 25 -14.20 -6.07 -10.31
CA THR A 25 -13.16 -5.32 -11.04
C THR A 25 -12.09 -6.23 -11.66
N ALA A 26 -12.39 -7.52 -11.87
CA ALA A 26 -11.55 -8.40 -12.68
C ALA A 26 -11.33 -7.80 -14.09
N PRO A 27 -10.12 -7.90 -14.67
CA PRO A 27 -8.98 -8.71 -14.19
C PRO A 27 -8.11 -8.03 -13.13
N TYR A 28 -8.33 -6.77 -12.79
CA TYR A 28 -7.48 -5.99 -11.89
C TYR A 28 -7.64 -6.39 -10.43
N ASN A 29 -8.88 -6.70 -10.03
CA ASN A 29 -9.28 -7.06 -8.67
C ASN A 29 -8.86 -6.01 -7.62
N PHE A 30 -9.59 -4.89 -7.61
CA PHE A 30 -9.46 -3.83 -6.60
C PHE A 30 -10.81 -3.32 -6.09
N ALA A 31 -10.80 -2.68 -4.93
CA ALA A 31 -11.92 -1.96 -4.36
C ALA A 31 -11.42 -0.63 -3.76
N VAL A 32 -12.23 0.41 -3.91
CA VAL A 32 -11.95 1.74 -3.36
C VAL A 32 -12.81 1.96 -2.12
N ILE A 33 -12.20 2.49 -1.07
CA ILE A 33 -12.87 2.82 0.18
C ILE A 33 -12.58 4.29 0.50
N ASP A 34 -13.57 5.14 0.29
CA ASP A 34 -13.53 6.54 0.72
C ASP A 34 -13.77 6.65 2.23
N ASP A 35 -13.27 7.73 2.84
CA ASP A 35 -13.36 7.95 4.29
C ASP A 35 -12.91 6.73 5.12
N PHE A 36 -11.82 6.11 4.68
CA PHE A 36 -11.33 4.82 5.15
C PHE A 36 -11.17 4.78 6.68
N PHE A 37 -10.47 5.75 7.24
CA PHE A 37 -10.46 6.00 8.67
C PHE A 37 -11.66 6.87 9.06
N ASN A 38 -12.09 6.77 10.32
CA ASN A 38 -12.91 7.86 10.84
C ASN A 38 -12.10 9.20 10.77
N PRO A 39 -12.75 10.37 10.61
CA PRO A 39 -12.02 11.61 10.29
C PRO A 39 -10.96 12.03 11.32
N SER A 40 -11.22 11.81 12.62
CA SER A 40 -10.26 12.16 13.67
C SER A 40 -9.03 11.24 13.64
N ARG A 41 -9.22 9.95 13.35
CA ARG A 41 -8.12 8.98 13.22
C ARG A 41 -7.32 9.18 11.94
N ALA A 42 -7.92 9.62 10.84
CA ALA A 42 -7.19 9.93 9.60
C ALA A 42 -6.06 10.95 9.84
N GLU A 43 -6.37 12.05 10.53
CA GLU A 43 -5.40 13.09 10.88
C GLU A 43 -4.36 12.63 11.90
N GLU A 44 -4.76 11.81 12.88
CA GLU A 44 -3.84 11.23 13.86
C GLU A 44 -2.83 10.29 13.18
N VAL A 45 -3.30 9.39 12.32
CA VAL A 45 -2.44 8.46 11.56
C VAL A 45 -1.51 9.25 10.65
N ARG A 46 -2.03 10.23 9.90
CA ARG A 46 -1.21 11.11 9.06
C ARG A 46 -0.06 11.73 9.86
N ARG A 47 -0.38 12.35 10.99
CA ARG A 47 0.63 13.01 11.85
C ARG A 47 1.65 12.00 12.36
N ALA A 48 1.21 10.85 12.86
CA ALA A 48 2.09 9.81 13.36
C ALA A 48 3.05 9.28 12.28
N VAL A 49 2.58 9.10 11.04
CA VAL A 49 3.41 8.67 9.91
C VAL A 49 4.44 9.75 9.53
N LEU A 50 4.04 11.03 9.49
CA LEU A 50 4.95 12.13 9.17
C LEU A 50 6.01 12.36 10.25
N ASP A 51 5.64 12.23 11.53
CA ASP A 51 6.52 12.46 12.69
C ASP A 51 7.51 11.29 12.93
N ASP A 52 7.28 10.12 12.31
CA ASP A 52 8.21 8.98 12.40
C ASP A 52 9.57 9.35 11.80
N LYS A 53 10.66 9.02 12.50
CA LYS A 53 12.02 9.47 12.14
C LYS A 53 12.76 8.53 11.18
N SER A 54 12.11 7.49 10.69
CA SER A 54 12.73 6.40 9.91
C SER A 54 12.72 6.64 8.40
N TRP A 55 12.40 7.86 7.95
CA TRP A 55 12.43 8.26 6.54
C TRP A 55 13.84 8.26 5.97
N GLN A 56 14.01 7.58 4.83
CA GLN A 56 15.28 7.51 4.11
C GLN A 56 15.04 7.31 2.61
N TYR A 57 16.02 7.63 1.77
CA TYR A 57 16.01 7.18 0.38
C TYR A 57 16.41 5.70 0.32
N LYS A 58 15.74 4.90 -0.52
CA LYS A 58 16.09 3.47 -0.67
C LYS A 58 17.50 3.29 -1.24
N ASN A 59 17.92 4.20 -2.10
CA ASN A 59 19.22 4.23 -2.76
C ASN A 59 19.51 5.65 -3.31
N TRP A 60 20.68 5.84 -3.91
CA TRP A 60 21.13 7.13 -4.44
C TRP A 60 20.34 7.64 -5.66
N THR A 61 19.54 6.79 -6.32
CA THR A 61 18.67 7.17 -7.45
C THR A 61 17.22 7.41 -7.06
N SER A 62 16.82 7.08 -5.82
CA SER A 62 15.45 7.25 -5.33
C SER A 62 15.08 8.73 -5.33
N LYS A 63 13.87 9.05 -5.79
CA LYS A 63 13.36 10.42 -5.84
C LYS A 63 12.36 10.71 -4.72
N GLU A 64 11.93 9.65 -4.04
CA GLU A 64 10.95 9.61 -2.97
C GLU A 64 11.60 9.14 -1.66
N LEU A 65 11.08 9.65 -0.53
CA LEU A 65 11.45 9.16 0.78
C LEU A 65 10.62 7.92 1.11
N TYR A 66 11.27 6.93 1.70
CA TYR A 66 10.71 5.66 2.08
C TYR A 66 10.86 5.47 3.59
N ASN A 67 9.75 5.10 4.24
CA ASN A 67 9.76 4.66 5.62
C ASN A 67 9.55 3.15 5.66
N ARG A 68 10.60 2.41 6.02
CA ARG A 68 10.54 0.96 6.19
C ARG A 68 9.98 0.67 7.58
N ASN A 69 8.79 0.07 7.63
CA ASN A 69 8.13 -0.34 8.86
C ASN A 69 7.90 0.80 9.87
N PRO A 70 7.14 1.85 9.53
CA PRO A 70 6.82 2.94 10.46
C PRO A 70 6.27 2.40 11.78
N LYS A 71 6.78 2.88 12.92
CA LYS A 71 6.51 2.30 14.24
C LYS A 71 5.33 2.99 14.93
N ILE A 72 4.18 2.96 14.27
CA ILE A 72 2.95 3.61 14.76
C ILE A 72 1.92 2.56 15.19
N GLU A 73 1.22 2.82 16.29
CA GLU A 73 0.26 1.87 16.89
C GLU A 73 -0.88 1.50 15.93
N ALA A 74 -1.29 2.44 15.07
CA ALA A 74 -2.37 2.29 14.11
C ALA A 74 -2.21 1.09 13.15
N ILE A 75 -0.98 0.69 12.83
CA ILE A 75 -0.73 -0.41 11.87
C ILE A 75 -1.20 -1.75 12.42
N GLN A 76 -0.98 -1.99 13.71
CA GLN A 76 -1.39 -3.23 14.36
C GLN A 76 -2.91 -3.30 14.51
N GLU A 77 -3.55 -2.16 14.80
CA GLU A 77 -5.00 -2.02 14.85
C GLU A 77 -5.62 -2.27 13.48
N LEU A 78 -5.10 -1.64 12.43
CA LEU A 78 -5.48 -1.86 11.04
C LEU A 78 -5.36 -3.33 10.63
N GLY A 79 -4.23 -3.98 10.93
CA GLY A 79 -4.01 -5.39 10.59
C GLY A 79 -5.10 -6.29 11.17
N ARG A 80 -5.54 -6.05 12.41
CA ARG A 80 -6.62 -6.82 13.05
C ARG A 80 -7.98 -6.49 12.45
N GLU A 81 -8.35 -5.21 12.35
CA GLU A 81 -9.67 -4.80 11.87
C GLU A 81 -9.89 -5.18 10.41
N LEU A 82 -8.89 -4.97 9.54
CA LEU A 82 -8.97 -5.35 8.13
C LEU A 82 -9.12 -6.86 7.95
N LYS A 83 -8.46 -7.68 8.78
CA LYS A 83 -8.60 -9.14 8.74
C LYS A 83 -10.04 -9.57 9.04
N THR A 84 -10.68 -8.93 10.00
CA THR A 84 -12.10 -9.17 10.32
C THR A 84 -13.02 -8.71 9.18
N HIS A 85 -12.78 -7.52 8.65
CA HIS A 85 -13.71 -6.86 7.74
C HIS A 85 -13.57 -7.27 6.27
N LEU A 86 -12.36 -7.50 5.77
CA LEU A 86 -12.14 -7.96 4.39
C LEU A 86 -12.54 -9.43 4.19
N GLY A 87 -12.66 -10.21 5.27
CA GLY A 87 -13.23 -11.56 5.26
C GLY A 87 -12.56 -12.45 4.23
N SER A 88 -13.35 -12.97 3.27
CA SER A 88 -12.87 -13.89 2.22
C SER A 88 -11.74 -13.33 1.35
N VAL A 89 -11.60 -12.00 1.23
CA VAL A 89 -10.50 -11.38 0.45
C VAL A 89 -9.15 -11.66 1.10
N VAL A 90 -9.09 -11.77 2.43
CA VAL A 90 -7.85 -12.01 3.19
C VAL A 90 -7.87 -13.31 3.99
N GLU A 91 -8.71 -14.27 3.58
CA GLU A 91 -8.87 -15.53 4.30
C GLU A 91 -7.58 -16.37 4.29
N GLY A 92 -7.10 -16.67 5.51
CA GLY A 92 -5.83 -17.37 5.71
C GLY A 92 -4.60 -16.55 5.35
N LEU A 93 -4.75 -15.22 5.18
CA LEU A 93 -3.65 -14.27 5.08
C LEU A 93 -3.40 -13.59 6.42
N GLU A 94 -2.17 -13.15 6.63
CA GLU A 94 -1.76 -12.33 7.77
C GLU A 94 -1.17 -11.02 7.26
N LEU A 95 -1.24 -9.95 8.05
CA LEU A 95 -0.39 -8.79 7.81
C LEU A 95 1.07 -9.27 7.93
N VAL A 96 1.86 -9.07 6.88
CA VAL A 96 3.26 -9.54 6.79
C VAL A 96 4.25 -8.42 6.55
N ASN A 97 3.79 -7.28 6.04
CA ASN A 97 4.67 -6.15 5.75
C ASN A 97 3.87 -4.85 5.69
N HIS A 98 4.55 -3.72 5.87
CA HIS A 98 4.00 -2.40 5.69
C HIS A 98 5.10 -1.37 5.47
N TRP A 99 4.77 -0.28 4.78
CA TRP A 99 5.69 0.83 4.55
C TRP A 99 4.94 2.11 4.28
N ALA A 100 5.66 3.22 4.20
CA ALA A 100 5.13 4.47 3.70
C ALA A 100 6.08 5.11 2.68
N PHE A 101 5.51 5.87 1.75
CA PHE A 101 6.25 6.67 0.79
C PHE A 101 5.81 8.13 0.86
N LEU A 102 6.80 9.02 0.80
CA LEU A 102 6.61 10.45 0.69
C LEU A 102 7.23 10.93 -0.62
N HIS A 103 6.37 11.31 -1.56
CA HIS A 103 6.71 11.56 -2.96
C HIS A 103 7.24 12.97 -3.17
N GLN A 104 8.52 13.18 -2.85
CA GLN A 104 9.18 14.45 -3.14
C GLN A 104 9.28 14.68 -4.65
N ARG A 105 9.26 15.97 -5.05
CA ARG A 105 9.41 16.39 -6.45
C ARG A 105 8.40 15.76 -7.43
N ASN A 106 7.25 15.30 -6.93
CA ASN A 106 6.22 14.66 -7.75
C ASN A 106 6.73 13.45 -8.55
N ALA A 107 7.66 12.67 -7.99
CA ALA A 107 8.29 11.56 -8.72
C ALA A 107 7.36 10.36 -8.99
N GLY A 108 6.47 10.03 -8.05
CA GLY A 108 5.65 8.81 -8.15
C GLY A 108 6.46 7.52 -8.08
N LEU A 109 5.78 6.38 -8.02
CA LEU A 109 6.38 5.06 -8.27
C LEU A 109 6.06 4.62 -9.71
N GLU A 110 7.07 4.11 -10.39
CA GLU A 110 6.94 3.50 -11.72
C GLU A 110 6.21 2.15 -11.65
N THR A 111 6.05 1.49 -12.79
CA THR A 111 5.34 0.21 -12.89
C THR A 111 6.00 -0.88 -12.04
N HIS A 112 5.23 -1.50 -11.15
CA HIS A 112 5.65 -2.63 -10.30
C HIS A 112 4.43 -3.45 -9.86
N SER A 113 4.69 -4.54 -9.16
CA SER A 113 3.67 -5.21 -8.34
C SER A 113 4.24 -5.49 -6.94
N ASP A 114 3.36 -5.83 -6.01
CA ASP A 114 3.73 -5.99 -4.62
C ASP A 114 4.07 -7.45 -4.27
N ASN A 115 4.97 -7.60 -3.31
CA ASN A 115 5.32 -8.92 -2.76
C ASN A 115 4.29 -9.35 -1.70
N GLY A 116 3.07 -9.64 -2.16
CA GLY A 116 1.92 -10.01 -1.34
C GLY A 116 0.88 -10.85 -2.10
N GLU A 117 -0.22 -11.14 -1.42
CA GLU A 117 -1.48 -11.63 -2.02
C GLU A 117 -2.52 -10.49 -2.10
N VAL A 118 -2.64 -9.68 -1.04
CA VAL A 118 -3.53 -8.50 -1.01
C VAL A 118 -2.78 -7.28 -0.48
N THR A 119 -2.89 -6.16 -1.19
CA THR A 119 -2.35 -4.86 -0.76
C THR A 119 -3.49 -3.94 -0.33
N VAL A 120 -3.28 -3.20 0.75
CA VAL A 120 -4.10 -2.04 1.12
C VAL A 120 -3.23 -0.79 1.10
N ASN A 121 -3.45 0.09 0.13
CA ASN A 121 -2.75 1.37 0.02
C ASN A 121 -3.67 2.53 0.44
N ILE A 122 -3.19 3.40 1.31
CA ILE A 122 -3.98 4.48 1.92
C ILE A 122 -3.31 5.82 1.64
N TRP A 123 -4.07 6.78 1.13
CA TRP A 123 -3.59 8.14 0.87
C TRP A 123 -3.87 9.07 2.04
N LEU A 124 -2.83 9.76 2.50
CA LEU A 124 -2.86 10.50 3.76
C LEU A 124 -2.66 12.01 3.58
N THR A 125 -2.41 12.53 2.38
CA THR A 125 -2.24 13.98 2.14
C THR A 125 -3.58 14.67 1.86
N PRO A 126 -3.92 15.77 2.57
CA PRO A 126 -5.15 16.52 2.33
C PRO A 126 -5.33 16.95 0.87
N ASN A 127 -6.56 16.88 0.37
CA ASN A 127 -6.91 17.18 -1.03
C ASN A 127 -6.47 18.56 -1.49
N GLN A 128 -6.42 19.56 -0.59
CA GLN A 128 -5.97 20.92 -0.90
C GLN A 128 -4.53 21.00 -1.42
N PHE A 129 -3.71 19.96 -1.19
CA PHE A 129 -2.34 19.90 -1.70
C PHE A 129 -2.23 19.19 -3.05
N ASN A 130 -3.28 18.49 -3.51
CA ASN A 130 -3.34 17.98 -4.86
C ASN A 130 -3.79 19.12 -5.79
N LEU A 131 -2.90 19.57 -6.66
CA LEU A 131 -3.15 20.65 -7.61
C LEU A 131 -3.88 20.17 -8.87
N GLU A 132 -4.03 18.85 -9.05
CA GLU A 132 -4.80 18.23 -10.12
C GLU A 132 -5.71 17.12 -9.54
N PRO A 133 -6.93 17.47 -9.10
CA PRO A 133 -7.78 16.57 -8.30
C PRO A 133 -8.12 15.23 -8.96
N SER A 134 -8.11 15.15 -10.30
CA SER A 134 -8.36 13.90 -11.02
C SER A 134 -7.11 13.03 -11.16
N THR A 135 -5.93 13.43 -10.65
CA THR A 135 -4.68 12.66 -10.75
C THR A 135 -4.04 12.38 -9.39
N GLY A 136 -2.88 11.73 -9.37
CA GLY A 136 -2.05 11.52 -8.18
C GLY A 136 -2.33 10.22 -7.41
N GLY A 137 -3.31 9.46 -7.91
CA GLY A 137 -3.73 8.19 -7.34
C GLY A 137 -2.85 7.04 -7.84
N MET A 138 -3.47 6.06 -8.50
CA MET A 138 -2.76 4.93 -9.11
C MET A 138 -3.43 4.44 -10.40
N VAL A 139 -2.64 3.80 -11.25
CA VAL A 139 -3.09 3.15 -12.49
C VAL A 139 -2.78 1.67 -12.40
N PHE A 140 -3.78 0.83 -12.65
CA PHE A 140 -3.66 -0.61 -12.78
C PHE A 140 -3.56 -1.01 -14.25
N PHE A 141 -2.73 -2.01 -14.52
CA PHE A 141 -2.60 -2.65 -15.83
C PHE A 141 -3.29 -4.01 -15.81
N ASP A 142 -3.84 -4.44 -16.94
CA ASP A 142 -4.55 -5.72 -17.11
C ASP A 142 -3.60 -6.93 -17.12
N VAL A 143 -2.52 -6.85 -16.33
CA VAL A 143 -1.43 -7.81 -16.26
C VAL A 143 -1.20 -8.16 -14.79
N LYS A 144 -1.24 -9.45 -14.47
CA LYS A 144 -0.80 -9.97 -13.18
C LYS A 144 0.55 -10.65 -13.32
N ARG A 145 1.33 -10.62 -12.24
CA ARG A 145 2.57 -11.39 -12.17
C ARG A 145 2.28 -12.89 -12.12
N ASP A 146 3.00 -13.66 -12.93
CA ASP A 146 3.10 -15.11 -12.85
C ASP A 146 3.47 -15.57 -11.42
N PRO A 147 2.87 -16.66 -10.91
CA PRO A 147 3.11 -17.15 -9.54
C PRO A 147 4.57 -17.49 -9.21
N GLU A 148 5.36 -17.87 -10.23
CA GLU A 148 6.75 -18.31 -10.08
C GLU A 148 7.77 -17.17 -10.15
N MET A 149 7.34 -15.94 -10.48
CA MET A 149 8.26 -14.81 -10.59
C MET A 149 8.96 -14.49 -9.26
N LEU A 150 10.25 -14.24 -9.38
CA LEU A 150 11.14 -13.80 -8.31
C LEU A 150 10.95 -12.31 -8.04
N ILE A 151 11.21 -11.90 -6.80
CA ILE A 151 10.99 -10.51 -6.33
C ILE A 151 11.59 -9.44 -7.26
N HIS A 152 12.80 -9.66 -7.79
CA HIS A 152 13.44 -8.70 -8.68
C HIS A 152 12.76 -8.58 -10.05
N GLU A 153 12.00 -9.58 -10.50
CA GLU A 153 11.33 -9.57 -11.81
C GLU A 153 10.07 -8.69 -11.82
N PHE A 154 9.51 -8.40 -10.64
CA PHE A 154 8.26 -7.65 -10.51
C PHE A 154 8.35 -6.38 -9.66
N ASN A 155 9.51 -6.11 -9.07
CA ASN A 155 9.79 -4.91 -8.27
C ASN A 155 10.95 -4.05 -8.82
N VAL A 156 11.58 -4.49 -9.92
CA VAL A 156 12.54 -3.67 -10.69
C VAL A 156 11.82 -3.07 -11.88
N VAL A 157 11.97 -1.74 -12.06
CA VAL A 157 11.20 -0.95 -13.03
C VAL A 157 11.37 -1.46 -14.46
N ASP A 158 12.60 -1.52 -14.97
CA ASP A 158 12.86 -1.91 -16.37
C ASP A 158 12.27 -3.29 -16.73
N TRP A 159 12.33 -4.24 -15.80
CA TRP A 159 11.73 -5.57 -15.99
C TRP A 159 10.21 -5.52 -15.96
N SER A 160 9.64 -4.78 -15.01
CA SER A 160 8.19 -4.66 -14.81
C SER A 160 7.52 -3.96 -15.99
N GLU A 161 8.09 -2.85 -16.46
CA GLU A 161 7.59 -2.11 -17.63
C GLU A 161 7.62 -2.96 -18.89
N LYS A 162 8.75 -3.64 -19.14
CA LYS A 162 8.86 -4.57 -20.27
C LYS A 162 7.84 -5.69 -20.16
N TYR A 163 7.75 -6.34 -19.00
CA TYR A 163 6.83 -7.45 -18.76
C TYR A 163 5.37 -7.04 -19.02
N VAL A 164 4.94 -5.88 -18.52
CA VAL A 164 3.60 -5.32 -18.74
C VAL A 164 3.39 -5.00 -20.22
N SER A 165 4.34 -4.30 -20.87
CA SER A 165 4.22 -3.90 -22.28
C SER A 165 4.05 -5.08 -23.24
N GLU A 166 4.65 -6.24 -22.93
CA GLU A 166 4.56 -7.44 -23.75
C GLU A 166 3.26 -8.24 -23.54
N ARG A 167 2.55 -8.01 -22.42
CA ARG A 167 1.42 -8.87 -21.97
C ARG A 167 0.09 -8.15 -21.84
N THR A 168 0.10 -6.84 -21.71
CA THR A 168 -1.12 -6.03 -21.65
C THR A 168 -1.94 -6.18 -22.92
N LYS A 169 -3.27 -6.14 -22.81
CA LYS A 169 -4.17 -6.00 -23.97
C LYS A 169 -4.54 -4.54 -24.22
N GLY A 170 -3.82 -3.61 -23.59
CA GLY A 170 -4.09 -2.18 -23.59
C GLY A 170 -5.11 -1.75 -22.54
N GLY A 171 -5.55 -2.64 -21.66
CA GLY A 171 -6.51 -2.32 -20.61
C GLY A 171 -5.83 -1.63 -19.43
N THR A 172 -6.35 -0.47 -19.03
CA THR A 172 -5.97 0.22 -17.80
C THR A 172 -7.18 0.63 -16.99
N GLU A 173 -7.03 0.62 -15.67
CA GLU A 173 -8.01 1.18 -14.73
C GLU A 173 -7.32 2.20 -13.84
N ARG A 174 -8.00 3.31 -13.56
CA ARG A 174 -7.42 4.43 -12.83
C ARG A 174 -8.25 4.68 -11.57
N VAL A 175 -7.55 4.87 -10.45
CA VAL A 175 -8.16 5.32 -9.21
C VAL A 175 -7.57 6.69 -8.89
N ASP A 176 -8.42 7.71 -8.89
CA ASP A 176 -8.03 9.07 -8.56
C ASP A 176 -7.66 9.20 -7.09
N TYR A 177 -6.76 10.15 -6.81
CA TYR A 177 -6.35 10.45 -5.45
C TYR A 177 -7.51 11.04 -4.62
N ALA A 178 -7.63 10.62 -3.38
CA ALA A 178 -8.35 11.37 -2.36
C ALA A 178 -7.70 11.17 -0.98
N PHE A 179 -7.69 12.21 -0.16
CA PHE A 179 -7.34 12.11 1.25
C PHE A 179 -8.26 11.10 1.94
N ASN A 180 -7.68 10.26 2.81
CA ASN A 180 -8.40 9.25 3.57
C ASN A 180 -9.11 8.21 2.67
N ARG A 181 -8.61 8.00 1.44
CA ARG A 181 -9.04 6.90 0.58
C ARG A 181 -8.06 5.74 0.68
N ALA A 182 -8.60 4.54 0.83
CA ALA A 182 -7.87 3.30 0.69
C ALA A 182 -8.22 2.59 -0.62
N VAL A 183 -7.24 1.90 -1.19
CA VAL A 183 -7.42 0.97 -2.30
C VAL A 183 -6.97 -0.40 -1.85
N VAL A 184 -7.88 -1.36 -1.84
CA VAL A 184 -7.62 -2.77 -1.55
C VAL A 184 -7.50 -3.49 -2.89
N PHE A 185 -6.39 -4.15 -3.18
CA PHE A 185 -6.17 -4.76 -4.50
C PHE A 185 -5.34 -6.04 -4.43
N ASP A 186 -5.44 -6.87 -5.47
CA ASP A 186 -4.59 -8.04 -5.66
C ASP A 186 -3.14 -7.59 -5.87
N SER A 187 -2.25 -7.93 -4.94
CA SER A 187 -0.85 -7.51 -4.96
C SER A 187 -0.10 -7.94 -6.22
N LYS A 188 -0.62 -8.95 -6.94
CA LYS A 188 -0.02 -9.47 -8.18
C LYS A 188 -0.33 -8.59 -9.39
N THR A 189 -1.35 -7.74 -9.32
CA THR A 189 -1.71 -6.82 -10.40
C THR A 189 -0.64 -5.73 -10.53
N PHE A 190 -0.06 -5.61 -11.72
CA PHE A 190 0.89 -4.54 -11.98
C PHE A 190 0.20 -3.19 -11.95
N HIS A 191 0.86 -2.21 -11.33
CA HIS A 191 0.34 -0.88 -11.13
C HIS A 191 1.48 0.15 -11.06
N ALA A 192 1.13 1.41 -11.22
CA ALA A 192 2.02 2.55 -11.07
C ALA A 192 1.33 3.67 -10.30
N SER A 193 2.10 4.61 -9.77
CA SER A 193 1.52 5.89 -9.39
C SER A 193 1.05 6.62 -10.65
N ASP A 194 -0.10 7.26 -10.55
CA ASP A 194 -0.56 8.14 -11.60
C ASP A 194 0.23 9.47 -11.60
N THR A 195 0.00 10.31 -12.61
CA THR A 195 0.61 11.64 -12.75
C THR A 195 0.48 12.45 -11.46
N MET A 196 1.61 12.82 -10.88
CA MET A 196 1.67 13.54 -9.61
C MET A 196 1.73 15.05 -9.86
N ASN A 197 0.85 15.82 -9.20
CA ASN A 197 0.92 17.27 -9.16
C ASN A 197 0.51 17.80 -7.79
N PHE A 198 1.42 17.70 -6.82
CA PHE A 198 1.19 18.17 -5.45
C PHE A 198 2.01 19.42 -5.14
N VAL A 199 1.49 20.22 -4.20
CA VAL A 199 2.25 21.30 -3.58
C VAL A 199 3.55 20.74 -3.01
N ALA A 200 4.67 21.37 -3.34
CA ALA A 200 6.00 20.87 -2.99
C ALA A 200 6.78 21.88 -2.12
N SER A 201 6.16 22.35 -1.03
CA SER A 201 6.75 23.33 -0.10
C SER A 201 7.20 22.73 1.24
N GLY A 202 6.78 21.51 1.57
CA GLY A 202 7.10 20.87 2.84
C GLY A 202 6.73 19.38 2.86
N ALA A 203 7.23 18.64 3.84
CA ALA A 203 6.91 17.22 4.01
C ALA A 203 5.41 16.97 4.18
N ASP A 204 4.70 17.92 4.78
CA ASP A 204 3.26 17.95 4.98
C ASP A 204 2.47 18.29 3.70
N THR A 205 3.12 18.63 2.60
CA THR A 205 2.44 18.96 1.33
C THR A 205 2.65 17.89 0.25
N TYR A 206 3.70 17.08 0.35
CA TYR A 206 3.96 16.01 -0.61
C TYR A 206 2.88 14.92 -0.54
N ARG A 207 2.68 14.17 -1.64
CA ARG A 207 1.80 13.00 -1.65
C ARG A 207 2.38 11.93 -0.73
N LEU A 208 1.63 11.59 0.31
CA LEU A 208 1.95 10.57 1.31
C LEU A 208 1.02 9.38 1.13
N ASN A 209 1.58 8.18 1.08
CA ASN A 209 0.81 6.96 1.21
C ASN A 209 1.43 6.01 2.23
N MET A 210 0.56 5.23 2.89
CA MET A 210 0.92 4.10 3.72
C MET A 210 0.34 2.83 3.10
N THR A 211 1.13 1.76 3.08
CA THR A 211 0.78 0.50 2.42
C THR A 211 0.90 -0.65 3.41
N LEU A 212 -0.08 -1.55 3.42
CA LEU A 212 -0.12 -2.77 4.21
C LEU A 212 -0.22 -3.98 3.26
N ILE A 213 0.54 -5.04 3.56
CA ILE A 213 0.58 -6.25 2.75
C ILE A 213 0.09 -7.44 3.55
N PHE A 214 -0.86 -8.17 2.96
CA PHE A 214 -1.40 -9.41 3.47
C PHE A 214 -0.95 -10.59 2.62
N ASP A 215 -0.53 -11.66 3.29
CA ASP A 215 0.03 -12.83 2.64
C ASP A 215 -0.04 -14.09 3.51
N ARG A 216 0.19 -15.25 2.90
CA ARG A 216 0.45 -16.49 3.63
C ARG A 216 1.91 -16.53 4.05
N LYS A 217 2.18 -16.75 5.33
CA LYS A 217 3.55 -16.75 5.88
C LYS A 217 4.47 -17.75 5.16
N GLU A 218 3.97 -18.93 4.83
CA GLU A 218 4.73 -19.98 4.15
C GLU A 218 5.09 -19.57 2.71
N ALA A 219 4.14 -18.98 1.97
CA ALA A 219 4.36 -18.52 0.61
C ALA A 219 5.30 -17.31 0.56
N LEU A 220 5.20 -16.41 1.53
CA LEU A 220 6.12 -15.29 1.64
C LEU A 220 7.55 -15.78 1.91
N ASN A 221 7.71 -16.69 2.88
CA ASN A 221 9.03 -17.27 3.19
C ASN A 221 9.63 -18.02 1.99
N SER A 222 8.82 -18.71 1.18
CA SER A 222 9.32 -19.37 -0.02
C SER A 222 9.84 -18.38 -1.06
N ARG A 223 9.21 -17.20 -1.20
CA ARG A 223 9.70 -16.11 -2.09
C ARG A 223 11.02 -15.48 -1.62
N TYR A 224 11.30 -15.45 -0.31
CA TYR A 224 12.57 -14.94 0.23
C TYR A 224 13.70 -15.98 0.23
N LYS A 225 13.38 -17.27 0.23
CA LYS A 225 14.35 -18.37 0.30
C LYS A 225 15.47 -18.29 -0.75
N PRO A 226 15.22 -17.98 -2.05
CA PRO A 226 16.28 -17.87 -3.05
C PRO A 226 17.33 -16.79 -2.74
N TYR A 227 16.99 -15.83 -1.89
CA TYR A 227 17.87 -14.72 -1.49
C TYR A 227 18.59 -14.98 -0.16
N GLY A 228 18.36 -16.14 0.49
CA GLY A 228 18.92 -16.42 1.82
C GLY A 228 18.34 -15.53 2.93
N LEU A 229 17.17 -14.93 2.71
CA LEU A 229 16.52 -14.02 3.65
C LEU A 229 15.32 -14.68 4.34
N THR A 230 14.95 -14.18 5.52
CA THR A 230 13.68 -14.49 6.21
C THR A 230 12.70 -13.33 6.06
N ALA A 231 11.42 -13.63 5.91
CA ALA A 231 10.40 -12.59 5.84
C ALA A 231 10.30 -11.80 7.15
N TYR A 232 9.94 -10.51 7.02
CA TYR A 232 9.61 -9.65 8.17
C TYR A 232 8.34 -10.16 8.89
N ASP A 233 8.26 -9.97 10.21
CA ASP A 233 7.08 -10.27 11.02
C ASP A 233 6.61 -8.99 11.73
N PRO A 234 5.51 -8.36 11.28
CA PRO A 234 5.06 -7.07 11.81
C PRO A 234 4.57 -7.16 13.25
N TYR A 235 4.30 -8.36 13.78
CA TYR A 235 3.82 -8.55 15.14
C TYR A 235 4.93 -8.78 16.16
N LYS A 236 6.19 -8.91 15.72
CA LYS A 236 7.34 -9.01 16.60
C LYS A 236 8.00 -7.64 16.74
N SER A 237 8.09 -7.14 17.98
CA SER A 237 8.97 -6.00 18.27
C SER A 237 10.40 -6.40 17.94
N ASP A 238 11.16 -5.54 17.25
CA ASP A 238 12.57 -5.77 16.92
C ASP A 238 13.40 -6.02 18.21
N SER A 239 13.49 -7.28 18.64
CA SER A 239 14.62 -7.75 19.43
C SER A 239 15.59 -8.36 18.43
N ALA A 240 16.70 -7.65 18.23
CA ALA A 240 17.83 -7.96 17.34
C ALA A 240 17.69 -7.45 15.90
N SER A 241 18.31 -6.28 15.71
CA SER A 241 19.12 -5.95 14.54
C SER A 241 19.62 -7.18 13.77
N ASN A 242 19.30 -7.23 12.48
CA ASN A 242 20.13 -7.93 11.50
C ASN A 242 20.21 -7.07 10.24
N ILE A 243 21.32 -6.31 10.22
CA ILE A 243 22.10 -5.77 9.10
C ILE A 243 21.39 -4.75 8.21
#